data_AF-A0A0S8D2G6-F1
#
_entry.id   AF-A0A0S8D2G6-F1
#
_cell.length_a   1.000
_cell.length_b   1.000
_cell.length_c   1.000
_cell.angle_alpha   90.00
_cell.angle_beta   90.00
_cell.angle_gamma   90.00
#
_symmetry.space_group_name_H-M   'P 1'
#
loop_
_entity.id
_entity.type
_entity.pdbx_description
1 polymer ?
#
loop_
_entity_poly.entity_id
_entity_poly.type
_entity_poly.pdbx_seq_one_letter_code
_entity_poly.pdbx_strand_id
1 'polypeptide(L)' 'MEGITEKFTVEMTKSGVDILGGDGQVLHFRAVEALMLLDILKNEEAELKRMAEGASPIPIKIRL' A
#
# COMPACT_ATOMS: atom_id res chain seq x y z
N MET A 1 -8.30 21.53 10.34
CA MET A 1 -8.16 20.61 9.20
C MET A 1 -7.39 19.42 9.72
N GLU A 2 -8.06 18.28 9.93
CA GLU A 2 -7.35 17.03 10.22
C GLU A 2 -6.51 16.70 8.99
N GLY A 3 -5.20 16.98 9.08
CA GLY A 3 -4.27 16.71 8.00
C GLY A 3 -4.24 15.22 7.75
N ILE A 4 -4.33 14.81 6.48
CA ILE A 4 -4.03 13.44 6.06
C ILE A 4 -2.61 13.15 6.55
N THR A 5 -2.50 12.40 7.64
CA THR A 5 -1.19 11.98 8.17
C THR A 5 -0.72 10.88 7.24
N GLU A 6 0.25 11.21 6.39
CA GLU A 6 0.86 10.26 5.48
C GLU A 6 1.43 9.10 6.30
N LYS A 7 0.83 7.91 6.15
CA LYS A 7 1.18 6.75 6.98
C LYS A 7 2.50 6.12 6.55
N PHE A 8 2.74 6.12 5.24
CA PHE A 8 3.96 5.58 4.65
C PHE A 8 4.18 6.11 3.22
N THR A 9 5.44 6.12 2.78
CA THR A 9 5.88 6.42 1.42
C THR A 9 6.46 5.16 0.79
N VAL A 10 6.18 4.90 -0.49
CA VAL A 10 6.74 3.78 -1.24
C VAL A 10 7.64 4.32 -2.35
N GLU A 11 8.90 3.89 -2.38
CA GLU A 11 9.90 4.32 -3.37
C GLU A 11 10.47 3.12 -4.14
N MET A 12 10.56 3.23 -5.46
CA MET A 12 11.18 2.22 -6.32
C MET A 12 12.66 2.55 -6.50
N THR A 13 13.53 1.65 -6.07
CA THR A 13 14.98 1.81 -6.15
C THR A 13 15.59 0.89 -7.19
N LYS A 14 16.89 1.04 -7.47
CA LYS A 14 17.61 0.15 -8.40
C LYS A 14 17.68 -1.30 -7.90
N SER A 15 17.53 -1.52 -6.59
CA SER A 15 17.61 -2.83 -5.95
C SER A 15 16.25 -3.45 -5.64
N GLY A 16 15.17 -2.67 -5.67
CA GLY A 16 13.81 -3.14 -5.39
C GLY A 16 12.88 -2.03 -4.93
N VAL A 17 12.29 -2.16 -3.74
CA VAL A 17 11.29 -1.24 -3.20
C VAL A 17 11.59 -0.93 -1.75
N ASP A 18 11.52 0.35 -1.40
CA ASP A 18 11.61 0.83 -0.02
C ASP A 18 10.25 1.36 0.43
N ILE A 19 9.83 0.98 1.64
CA ILE A 19 8.62 1.50 2.29
C ILE A 19 9.04 2.23 3.55
N LEU A 20 8.82 3.54 3.59
CA LEU A 20 9.16 4.41 4.70
C LEU A 20 7.90 4.68 5.52
N GLY A 21 7.89 4.30 6.79
CA GLY A 21 6.84 4.66 7.73
C GLY A 21 6.98 6.11 8.22
N GLY A 22 5.87 6.72 8.63
CA GLY A 22 5.85 8.07 9.20
C GLY A 22 6.62 8.22 10.53
N ASP A 23 7.00 7.12 11.17
CA ASP A 23 7.86 7.05 12.35
C ASP A 23 9.36 6.92 12.03
N GLY A 24 9.72 6.94 10.73
CA GLY A 24 11.09 6.78 10.26
C GLY A 24 11.55 5.34 10.12
N GLN A 25 10.69 4.35 10.35
CA GLN A 25 11.01 2.96 10.02
C GLN A 25 11.09 2.77 8.51
N VAL A 26 12.05 1.97 8.05
CA VAL A 26 12.21 1.65 6.62
C VAL A 26 12.24 0.14 6.42
N LEU A 27 11.37 -0.34 5.53
CA LEU A 27 11.37 -1.71 5.06
C LEU A 27 11.98 -1.75 3.66
N HIS A 28 12.97 -2.60 3.49
CA HIS A 28 13.66 -2.80 2.22
C HIS A 28 13.29 -4.15 1.63
N PHE A 29 12.81 -4.13 0.39
CA PHE A 29 12.51 -5.32 -0.39
C PHE A 29 13.41 -5.36 -1.61
N ARG A 30 14.12 -6.48 -1.82
CA ARG A 30 14.76 -6.73 -3.12
C ARG A 30 13.68 -6.96 -4.18
N ALA A 31 14.04 -6.83 -5.45
CA ALA A 31 13.08 -7.00 -6.56
C ALA A 31 12.23 -8.28 -6.46
N VAL A 32 12.84 -9.43 -6.09
CA VAL A 32 12.12 -10.70 -5.92
C VAL A 32 11.17 -10.69 -4.72
N GLU A 33 11.57 -10.06 -3.62
CA GLU A 33 10.76 -9.94 -2.40
C GLU A 33 9.58 -8.98 -2.63
N ALA A 34 9.80 -7.90 -3.40
CA ALA A 34 8.75 -6.98 -3.81
C ALA A 34 7.71 -7.66 -4.71
N LEU A 35 8.14 -8.57 -5.59
CA LEU A 35 7.22 -9.38 -6.42
C LEU A 35 6.41 -10.37 -5.57
N MET A 36 7.04 -10.98 -4.55
CA MET A 36 6.32 -11.83 -3.59
C MET A 36 5.30 -11.03 -2.77
N LEU A 37 5.69 -9.85 -2.29
CA LEU A 37 4.79 -8.92 -1.59
C LEU A 37 3.60 -8.55 -2.48
N LEU A 38 3.84 -8.25 -3.76
CA LEU A 38 2.79 -7.95 -4.72
C LEU A 38 1.82 -9.13 -4.90
N ASP A 39 2.32 -10.35 -4.93
CA ASP A 39 1.48 -11.55 -5.09
C ASP A 39 0.59 -11.78 -3.86
N ILE A 40 1.13 -11.59 -2.65
CA ILE A 40 0.36 -11.60 -1.40
C ILE A 40 -0.74 -10.54 -1.44
N LEU A 41 -0.38 -9.30 -1.78
CA LEU A 41 -1.33 -8.18 -1.85
C LEU A 41 -2.43 -8.42 -2.89
N LYS A 42 -2.14 -9.07 -4.02
CA LYS A 42 -3.14 -9.44 -5.02
C LYS A 42 -4.10 -10.50 -4.53
N ASN A 43 -3.61 -11.49 -3.76
CA ASN A 43 -4.47 -12.50 -3.17
C ASN A 43 -5.40 -11.91 -2.09
N GLU A 44 -4.91 -10.91 -1.34
CA GLU A 44 -5.68 -10.20 -0.32
C GLU A 44 -6.55 -9.06 -0.88
N GLU A 45 -6.31 -8.62 -2.12
CA GLU A 45 -6.97 -7.47 -2.77
C GLU A 45 -8.50 -7.59 -2.70
N ALA A 46 -9.04 -8.77 -2.98
CA ALA A 46 -10.48 -8.99 -2.96
C ALA A 46 -11.08 -8.76 -1.56
N GLU A 47 -10.36 -9.11 -0.50
CA GLU A 47 -10.79 -8.87 0.88
C GLU A 47 -10.64 -7.41 1.28
N LEU A 48 -9.48 -6.81 1.00
CA LEU A 48 -9.22 -5.41 1.26
C LEU A 48 -10.23 -4.50 0.54
N LYS A 49 -10.61 -4.84 -0.68
CA LYS A 49 -11.63 -4.13 -1.45
C LYS A 49 -13.02 -4.25 -0.84
N ARG A 50 -13.43 -5.45 -0.39
CA ARG A 50 -14.69 -5.64 0.33
C ARG A 50 -14.72 -4.83 1.63
N MET A 51 -13.62 -4.83 2.39
CA MET A 51 -13.51 -4.04 3.61
C MET A 51 -13.59 -2.54 3.34
N ALA A 52 -12.91 -2.06 2.30
CA ALA A 52 -12.97 -0.66 1.88
C ALA A 52 -14.38 -0.26 1.42
N GLU A 53 -15.06 -1.11 0.64
CA GLU A 53 -16.45 -0.88 0.23
C GLU A 53 -17.42 -0.86 1.42
N GLY A 54 -17.25 -1.77 2.38
CA GLY A 54 -18.08 -1.83 3.59
C GLY A 54 -17.81 -0.71 4.60
N ALA A 55 -16.58 -0.19 4.63
CA ALA A 55 -16.17 0.90 5.52
C ALA A 55 -16.38 2.31 4.90
N SER A 56 -16.67 2.40 3.60
CA SER A 56 -16.76 3.68 2.91
C SER A 56 -18.09 4.41 3.19
N PRO A 57 -18.07 5.65 3.70
CA PRO A 57 -19.28 6.48 3.83
C PRO A 57 -19.77 7.03 2.48
N ILE A 58 -18.91 7.09 1.46
CA ILE A 58 -19.23 7.61 0.12
C ILE A 58 -18.43 6.79 -0.93
N PRO A 59 -19.10 6.10 -1.87
CA PRO A 59 -18.43 5.19 -2.78
C PRO A 59 -17.70 5.95 -3.89
N ILE A 60 -16.46 6.36 -3.65
CA ILE A 60 -15.60 6.90 -4.71
C ILE A 60 -15.16 5.73 -5.59
N LYS A 61 -15.86 5.56 -6.71
CA LYS A 61 -15.47 4.65 -7.79
C LYS A 61 -14.33 5.29 -8.58
N ILE A 62 -13.09 4.91 -8.28
CA ILE A 62 -11.97 5.20 -9.18
C ILE A 62 -12.20 4.36 -10.45
N ARG A 63 -12.54 5.04 -11.55
CA ARG A 63 -12.55 4.44 -12.89
C ARG A 63 -11.20 4.78 -13.54
N LEU A 64 -10.46 3.74 -13.90
CA LEU A 64 -9.34 3.81 -14.84
C LEU A 64 -9.89 3.78 -16.28
#